data_AF-A0A3C0C1J3-F1
#
_entry.id   AF-A0A3C0C1J3-F1
#
_cell.length_a   1.000
_cell.length_b   1.000
_cell.length_c   1.000
_cell.angle_alpha   90.00
_cell.angle_beta   90.00
_cell.angle_gamma   90.00
#
_symmetry.space_group_name_H-M   'P 1'
#
loop_
_entity.id
_entity.type
_entity.pdbx_description
1 polymer ?
#
loop_
_entity_poly.entity_id
_entity_poly.type
_entity_poly.pdbx_seq_one_letter_code
_entity_poly.pdbx_strand_id
1 'polypeptide(L)'
;KLNPIDLEIRDKNVLLIDDSIVRGTTSKKIIQMARNAGASKVFFASAAPPVKYPNVYGIDMPSTAELLASNRTEQELARYIGADWLIYQDLDDLISAVQFDESDAEAFDTSCFSGEYVTGDVTPNYLDFIENKRNDAAKAKKEIERKQIEIQDQSSMTIS
;
A
#
# COMPACT_ATOMS: atom_id res chain seq x y z
N LYS A 1 -7.91 -3.56 14.31
CA LYS A 1 -8.32 -4.61 15.27
C LYS A 1 -7.83 -5.93 14.71
N LEU A 2 -6.80 -6.52 15.33
CA LEU A 2 -6.30 -7.87 15.10
C LEU A 2 -5.79 -8.29 16.49
N ASN A 3 -6.18 -9.44 17.01
CA ASN A 3 -5.62 -10.01 18.24
C ASN A 3 -4.98 -11.34 17.83
N PRO A 4 -3.65 -11.46 17.87
CA PRO A 4 -2.98 -12.71 17.56
C PRO A 4 -3.43 -13.79 18.55
N ILE A 5 -3.63 -15.01 18.07
CA ILE A 5 -3.76 -16.17 18.95
C ILE A 5 -2.34 -16.60 19.27
N ASP A 6 -1.81 -16.17 20.42
CA ASP A 6 -0.40 -16.32 20.78
C ASP A 6 0.12 -17.78 20.68
N LEU A 7 -0.73 -18.75 21.01
CA LEU A 7 -0.43 -20.18 20.91
C LEU A 7 -0.12 -20.65 19.48
N GLU A 8 -0.68 -19.99 18.46
CA GLU A 8 -0.48 -20.39 17.07
C GLU A 8 0.83 -19.85 16.49
N ILE A 9 1.44 -18.85 17.12
CA ILE A 9 2.56 -18.09 16.57
C ILE A 9 3.87 -18.35 17.31
N ARG A 10 3.81 -18.55 18.63
CA ARG A 10 4.99 -18.67 19.49
C ARG A 10 5.94 -19.78 19.01
N ASP A 11 7.22 -19.42 18.91
CA ASP A 11 8.35 -20.27 18.49
C ASP A 11 8.22 -20.88 17.09
N LYS A 12 7.24 -20.44 16.27
CA LYS A 12 7.07 -20.90 14.89
C LYS A 12 7.67 -19.92 13.89
N ASN A 13 7.98 -20.46 12.71
CA ASN A 13 8.18 -19.67 11.50
C ASN A 13 6.81 -19.45 10.85
N VAL A 14 6.39 -18.20 10.69
CA VAL A 14 5.05 -17.87 10.17
C VAL A 14 5.15 -17.20 8.81
N LEU A 15 4.25 -17.56 7.90
CA LEU A 15 4.02 -16.86 6.64
C LEU A 15 2.71 -16.08 6.76
N LEU A 16 2.80 -14.76 6.68
CA LEU A 16 1.65 -13.86 6.62
C LEU A 16 1.29 -13.61 5.16
N ILE A 17 0.01 -13.69 4.82
CA ILE A 17 -0.49 -13.43 3.46
C ILE A 17 -1.47 -12.26 3.56
N ASP A 18 -1.26 -11.25 2.71
CA ASP A 18 -2.13 -10.09 2.57
C ASP A 18 -2.44 -9.84 1.09
N ASP A 19 -3.48 -9.06 0.81
CA ASP A 19 -3.90 -8.81 -0.57
C ASP A 19 -2.83 -8.04 -1.36
N SER A 20 -2.25 -7.01 -0.75
CA SER A 20 -1.35 -6.07 -1.39
C SER A 20 -0.51 -5.29 -0.38
N ILE A 21 0.61 -4.74 -0.85
CA ILE A 21 1.43 -3.80 -0.06
C ILE A 21 1.50 -2.46 -0.79
N VAL A 22 0.76 -1.47 -0.29
CA VAL A 22 0.74 -0.11 -0.87
C VAL A 22 1.69 0.83 -0.11
N ARG A 23 1.34 1.21 1.12
CA ARG A 23 2.16 2.08 1.99
C ARG A 23 3.04 1.32 2.98
N GLY A 24 2.80 0.00 3.13
CA GLY A 24 3.53 -0.88 4.07
C GLY A 24 3.32 -0.64 5.56
N THR A 25 2.59 0.40 5.97
CA THR A 25 2.36 0.73 7.39
C THR A 25 1.51 -0.32 8.10
N THR A 26 0.51 -0.87 7.42
CA THR A 26 -0.33 -1.97 7.93
C THR A 26 0.49 -3.26 8.06
N SER A 27 1.17 -3.68 6.99
CA SER A 27 2.01 -4.89 6.96
C SER A 27 3.06 -4.85 8.08
N LYS A 28 3.71 -3.70 8.29
CA LYS A 28 4.67 -3.49 9.39
C LYS A 28 4.06 -3.71 10.77
N LYS A 29 2.84 -3.21 11.01
CA LYS A 29 2.13 -3.43 12.29
C LYS A 29 1.80 -4.90 12.48
N ILE A 30 1.33 -5.60 11.44
CA ILE A 30 0.98 -7.02 11.50
C ILE A 30 2.23 -7.87 11.79
N ILE A 31 3.34 -7.60 11.11
CA ILE A 31 4.62 -8.27 11.36
C ILE A 31 5.07 -8.04 12.80
N GLN A 32 4.99 -6.79 13.29
CA GLN A 32 5.35 -6.49 14.68
C GLN A 32 4.47 -7.24 15.68
N MET A 33 3.18 -7.39 15.40
CA MET A 33 2.28 -8.19 16.26
C MET A 33 2.66 -9.67 16.26
N ALA A 34 3.01 -10.25 15.11
CA ALA A 34 3.48 -11.63 15.03
C ALA A 34 4.79 -11.84 15.81
N ARG A 35 5.73 -10.87 15.70
CA ARG A 35 6.96 -10.86 16.51
C ARG A 35 6.68 -10.78 18.00
N ASN A 36 5.80 -9.89 18.42
CA ASN A 36 5.43 -9.73 19.83
C ASN A 36 4.75 -10.99 20.40
N ALA A 37 4.06 -11.77 19.57
CA ALA A 37 3.48 -13.06 19.93
C ALA A 37 4.51 -14.21 20.02
N GLY A 38 5.78 -13.95 19.65
CA GLY A 38 6.88 -14.90 19.78
C GLY A 38 7.26 -15.63 18.49
N ALA A 39 6.92 -15.12 17.30
CA ALA A 39 7.35 -15.73 16.04
C ALA A 39 8.89 -15.75 15.90
N SER A 40 9.45 -16.92 15.62
CA SER A 40 10.89 -17.13 15.37
C SER A 40 11.32 -16.47 14.04
N LYS A 41 10.55 -16.71 12.98
CA LYS A 41 10.69 -16.05 11.68
C LYS A 41 9.33 -15.56 11.18
N VAL A 42 9.31 -14.42 10.51
CA VAL A 42 8.11 -13.83 9.92
C VAL A 42 8.39 -13.56 8.45
N PHE A 43 7.76 -14.35 7.60
CA PHE A 43 7.74 -14.18 6.16
C PHE A 43 6.45 -13.47 5.76
N PHE A 44 6.46 -12.78 4.63
CA PHE A 44 5.30 -12.06 4.12
C PHE A 44 5.12 -12.37 2.63
N ALA A 45 3.89 -12.67 2.22
CA ALA A 45 3.50 -12.83 0.83
C ALA A 45 2.37 -11.85 0.49
N SER A 46 2.54 -11.13 -0.62
CA SER A 46 1.52 -10.28 -1.22
C SER A 46 0.85 -11.04 -2.36
N ALA A 47 -0.48 -11.16 -2.34
CA ALA A 47 -1.25 -11.80 -3.40
C ALA A 47 -1.30 -10.97 -4.70
N ALA A 48 -0.97 -9.68 -4.63
CA ALA A 48 -0.76 -8.81 -5.78
C ALA A 48 0.74 -8.58 -6.05
N PRO A 49 1.13 -8.25 -7.30
CA PRO A 49 2.45 -7.72 -7.62
C PRO A 49 2.73 -6.39 -6.89
N PRO A 50 4.00 -5.94 -6.86
CA PRO A 50 4.33 -4.67 -6.22
C PRO A 50 3.62 -3.50 -6.91
N VAL A 51 2.88 -2.71 -6.14
CA VAL A 51 2.21 -1.49 -6.64
C VAL A 51 3.26 -0.38 -6.78
N LYS A 52 3.65 -0.09 -8.02
CA LYS A 52 4.76 0.83 -8.36
C LYS A 52 4.28 2.15 -8.94
N TYR A 53 3.09 2.17 -9.55
CA TYR A 53 2.58 3.31 -10.29
C TYR A 53 1.20 3.75 -9.80
N PRO A 54 0.85 5.04 -9.92
CA PRO A 54 -0.44 5.54 -9.51
C PRO A 54 -1.54 5.07 -10.49
N ASN A 55 -2.70 4.69 -9.95
CA ASN A 55 -3.90 4.54 -10.76
C ASN A 55 -4.53 5.90 -11.09
N VAL A 56 -4.94 6.08 -12.35
CA VAL A 56 -5.58 7.30 -12.88
C VAL A 56 -6.97 7.03 -13.46
N TYR A 57 -7.50 5.82 -13.28
CA TYR A 57 -8.78 5.37 -13.82
C TYR A 57 -9.88 5.24 -12.75
N GLY A 58 -9.71 5.93 -11.62
CA GLY A 58 -10.76 6.09 -10.60
C GLY A 58 -10.55 5.30 -9.31
N ILE A 59 -9.49 4.48 -9.22
CA ILE A 59 -9.09 3.86 -7.94
C ILE A 59 -8.25 4.86 -7.15
N ASP A 60 -8.67 5.15 -5.90
CA ASP A 60 -7.92 6.02 -5.01
C ASP A 60 -6.63 5.33 -4.56
N MET A 61 -5.49 5.88 -5.00
CA MET A 61 -4.15 5.43 -4.65
C MET A 61 -3.35 6.58 -4.07
N PRO A 62 -2.42 6.31 -3.14
CA PRO A 62 -1.54 7.35 -2.61
C PRO A 62 -0.62 7.93 -3.69
N SER A 63 0.10 8.99 -3.34
CA SER A 63 1.12 9.56 -4.24
C SER A 63 2.22 8.55 -4.56
N THR A 64 2.90 8.72 -5.69
CA THR A 64 4.02 7.86 -6.11
C THR A 64 5.12 7.81 -5.05
N ALA A 65 5.37 8.94 -4.38
CA ALA A 65 6.29 9.05 -3.25
C ALA A 65 5.88 8.24 -2.00
N GLU A 66 4.58 7.98 -1.82
CA GLU A 66 4.03 7.18 -0.73
C GLU A 66 3.90 5.68 -1.08
N LEU A 67 4.01 5.32 -2.37
CA LEU A 67 4.08 3.92 -2.80
C LEU A 67 5.41 3.33 -2.37
N LEU A 68 5.38 2.27 -1.56
CA LEU A 68 6.59 1.69 -0.99
C LEU A 68 7.52 1.15 -2.08
N ALA A 69 6.92 0.47 -3.07
CA ALA A 69 7.60 -0.32 -4.08
C ALA A 69 8.06 0.49 -5.29
N SER A 70 7.66 1.76 -5.42
CA SER A 70 8.03 2.60 -6.57
C SER A 70 9.53 2.75 -6.76
N ASN A 71 10.31 2.72 -5.67
CA ASN A 71 11.75 2.98 -5.68
C ASN A 71 12.55 2.03 -4.77
N ARG A 72 12.05 0.81 -4.54
CA ARG A 72 12.70 -0.17 -3.66
C ARG A 72 12.68 -1.56 -4.24
N THR A 73 13.77 -2.28 -4.02
CA THR A 73 13.87 -3.72 -4.23
C THR A 73 13.05 -4.48 -3.18
N GLU A 74 12.68 -5.72 -3.47
CA GLU A 74 11.97 -6.58 -2.51
C GLU A 74 12.74 -6.77 -1.21
N GLN A 75 14.08 -6.86 -1.27
CA GLN A 75 14.92 -6.98 -0.09
C GLN A 75 14.90 -5.69 0.77
N GLU A 76 14.80 -4.52 0.15
CA GLU A 76 14.64 -3.26 0.88
C GLU A 76 13.22 -3.12 1.47
N LEU A 77 12.21 -3.58 0.74
CA LEU A 77 10.82 -3.63 1.21
C LEU A 77 10.66 -4.57 2.41
N ALA A 78 11.22 -5.79 2.33
CA ALA A 78 11.24 -6.75 3.43
C ALA A 78 11.85 -6.13 4.69
N ARG A 79 13.01 -5.48 4.55
CA ARG A 79 13.67 -4.76 5.65
C ARG A 79 12.81 -3.61 6.20
N TYR A 80 12.15 -2.85 5.33
CA TYR A 80 11.31 -1.73 5.74
C TYR A 80 10.10 -2.17 6.59
N ILE A 81 9.42 -3.25 6.18
CA ILE A 81 8.26 -3.80 6.89
C ILE A 81 8.65 -4.71 8.07
N GLY A 82 9.90 -5.14 8.15
CA GLY A 82 10.44 -5.98 9.22
C GLY A 82 10.29 -7.49 9.01
N ALA A 83 10.05 -7.93 7.77
CA ALA A 83 9.96 -9.34 7.40
C ALA A 83 11.37 -9.95 7.22
N ASP A 84 11.52 -11.24 7.52
CA ASP A 84 12.72 -12.00 7.16
C ASP A 84 12.81 -12.23 5.64
N TRP A 85 11.67 -12.38 4.98
CA TRP A 85 11.56 -12.49 3.53
C TRP A 85 10.20 -11.98 3.07
N LEU A 86 10.17 -11.37 1.89
CA LEU A 86 8.99 -10.85 1.23
C LEU A 86 8.89 -11.49 -0.14
N ILE A 87 7.69 -11.95 -0.49
CA ILE A 87 7.35 -12.54 -1.79
C ILE A 87 6.19 -11.74 -2.36
N TYR A 88 6.24 -11.44 -3.64
CA TYR A 88 5.12 -10.90 -4.39
C TYR A 88 4.61 -11.93 -5.39
N GLN A 89 3.32 -11.88 -5.69
CA GLN A 89 2.76 -12.55 -6.85
C GLN A 89 3.36 -11.97 -8.14
N ASP A 90 3.68 -12.83 -9.10
CA ASP A 90 4.09 -12.39 -10.43
C ASP A 90 2.90 -11.81 -11.20
N LEU A 91 3.13 -10.75 -11.99
CA LEU A 91 2.06 -10.08 -12.74
C LEU A 91 1.40 -11.03 -13.75
N ASP A 92 2.20 -11.83 -14.46
CA ASP A 92 1.69 -12.79 -15.45
C ASP A 92 0.85 -13.89 -14.78
N ASP A 93 1.25 -14.34 -13.59
CA ASP A 93 0.48 -15.30 -12.82
C ASP A 93 -0.84 -14.69 -12.30
N LEU A 94 -0.83 -13.41 -11.88
CA LEU A 94 -2.06 -12.72 -11.50
C LEU A 94 -3.02 -12.60 -12.69
N ILE A 95 -2.52 -12.20 -13.87
CA ILE A 95 -3.32 -12.14 -15.10
C ILE A 95 -3.91 -13.52 -15.40
N SER A 96 -3.07 -14.56 -15.37
CA SER A 96 -3.50 -15.95 -15.63
C SER A 96 -4.54 -16.45 -14.63
N ALA A 97 -4.43 -16.05 -13.36
CA ALA A 97 -5.38 -16.44 -12.31
C ALA A 97 -6.76 -15.79 -12.49
N VAL A 98 -6.82 -14.57 -13.04
CA VAL A 98 -8.08 -13.85 -13.29
C VAL A 98 -8.65 -14.19 -14.67
N GLN A 99 -7.79 -14.55 -15.64
CA GLN A 99 -8.17 -15.01 -16.98
C GLN A 99 -8.49 -16.52 -16.98
N PHE A 100 -9.38 -16.96 -16.10
CA PHE A 100 -9.85 -18.35 -16.06
C PHE A 100 -10.77 -18.66 -17.26
N ASP A 101 -11.03 -19.94 -17.53
CA ASP A 101 -11.67 -20.46 -18.76
C ASP A 101 -13.01 -19.83 -19.15
N GLU A 102 -13.70 -19.14 -18.24
CA GLU A 102 -14.99 -18.47 -18.48
C GLU A 102 -14.87 -16.95 -18.65
N SER A 103 -13.66 -16.40 -18.67
CA SER A 103 -13.42 -14.96 -18.83
C SER A 103 -13.41 -14.56 -20.31
N ASP A 104 -14.32 -13.66 -20.69
CA ASP A 104 -14.32 -13.00 -22.01
C ASP A 104 -13.28 -11.85 -22.11
N ALA A 105 -12.51 -11.59 -21.05
CA ALA A 105 -11.54 -10.51 -21.04
C ALA A 105 -10.26 -10.89 -21.80
N GLU A 106 -9.94 -10.14 -22.85
CA GLU A 106 -8.70 -10.30 -23.63
C GLU A 106 -7.48 -9.68 -22.92
N ALA A 107 -7.69 -8.66 -22.09
CA ALA A 107 -6.66 -7.95 -21.35
C ALA A 107 -7.22 -7.24 -20.11
N PHE A 108 -6.33 -6.89 -19.17
CA PHE A 108 -6.66 -6.16 -17.95
C PHE A 108 -5.86 -4.86 -17.87
N ASP A 109 -6.40 -3.86 -17.19
CA ASP A 109 -5.61 -2.70 -16.77
C ASP A 109 -4.62 -3.15 -15.68
N THR A 110 -3.34 -3.17 -16.03
CA THR A 110 -2.24 -3.54 -15.11
C THR A 110 -1.38 -2.35 -14.73
N SER A 111 -1.83 -1.14 -15.07
CA SER A 111 -1.03 0.09 -15.01
C SER A 111 -0.35 0.33 -13.66
N CYS A 112 -1.01 0.00 -12.55
CA CYS A 112 -0.43 0.17 -11.21
C CYS A 112 0.78 -0.76 -10.92
N PHE A 113 0.94 -1.83 -11.69
CA PHE A 113 2.04 -2.81 -11.58
C PHE A 113 3.07 -2.64 -12.70
N SER A 114 2.60 -2.53 -13.95
CA SER A 114 3.42 -2.49 -15.17
C SER A 114 3.87 -1.08 -15.57
N GLY A 115 3.09 -0.06 -15.21
CA GLY A 115 3.25 1.31 -15.71
C GLY A 115 2.72 1.48 -17.14
N GLU A 116 2.09 0.45 -17.71
CA GLU A 116 1.48 0.51 -19.04
C GLU A 116 0.02 0.94 -18.92
N TYR A 117 -0.27 2.14 -19.41
CA TYR A 117 -1.59 2.75 -19.35
C TYR A 117 -2.30 2.61 -20.70
N VAL A 118 -3.41 1.87 -20.70
CA VAL A 118 -4.13 1.47 -21.92
C VAL A 118 -4.63 2.64 -22.78
N THR A 119 -4.89 3.80 -22.19
CA THR A 119 -5.42 4.97 -22.92
C THR A 119 -4.38 5.68 -23.79
N GLY A 120 -3.09 5.39 -23.61
CA GLY A 120 -2.00 5.93 -24.44
C GLY A 120 -1.70 7.42 -24.28
N ASP A 121 -2.48 8.14 -23.48
CA ASP A 121 -2.35 9.58 -23.18
C ASP A 121 -1.78 9.87 -21.78
N VAL A 122 -1.56 8.82 -20.98
CA VAL A 122 -0.93 8.92 -19.66
C VAL A 122 0.58 9.05 -19.85
N THR A 123 1.05 10.28 -19.83
CA THR A 123 2.48 10.62 -19.93
C THR A 123 3.09 10.88 -18.55
N PRO A 124 4.44 10.81 -18.40
CA PRO A 124 5.11 11.23 -17.18
C PRO A 124 4.68 12.64 -16.73
N ASN A 125 4.58 13.58 -17.67
CA ASN A 125 4.13 14.95 -17.38
C ASN A 125 2.69 15.00 -16.84
N TYR A 126 1.80 14.12 -17.33
CA TYR A 126 0.45 14.01 -16.80
C TYR A 126 0.46 13.43 -15.38
N LEU A 127 1.25 12.39 -15.13
CA LEU A 127 1.39 11.81 -13.79
C LEU A 127 1.94 12.83 -12.79
N ASP A 128 2.97 13.58 -13.16
CA ASP A 128 3.54 14.67 -12.36
C ASP A 128 2.50 15.76 -12.07
N PHE A 129 1.68 16.11 -13.06
CA PHE A 129 0.60 17.07 -12.90
C PHE A 129 -0.46 16.59 -11.88
N ILE A 130 -0.87 15.32 -11.97
CA ILE A 130 -1.81 14.72 -11.02
C ILE A 130 -1.20 14.64 -9.62
N GLU A 131 0.07 14.27 -9.50
CA GLU A 131 0.78 14.19 -8.22
C GLU A 131 0.89 15.57 -7.55
N ASN A 132 1.25 16.61 -8.31
CA ASN A 132 1.31 17.98 -7.80
C ASN A 132 -0.07 18.47 -7.32
N LYS A 133 -1.14 18.21 -8.09
CA LYS A 133 -2.50 18.53 -7.67
C LYS A 133 -2.90 17.83 -6.37
N ARG A 134 -2.55 16.55 -6.21
CA ARG A 134 -2.81 15.79 -4.97
C ARG A 134 -2.05 16.37 -3.78
N ASN A 135 -0.78 16.74 -3.99
CA ASN A 135 0.05 17.36 -2.96
C ASN A 135 -0.51 18.71 -2.49
N ASP A 136 -0.97 19.55 -3.41
CA ASP A 136 -1.57 20.84 -3.09
C ASP A 136 -2.89 20.68 -2.34
N ALA A 137 -3.74 19.74 -2.76
CA ALA A 137 -4.98 19.42 -2.06
C ALA A 137 -4.71 18.89 -0.63
N ALA A 138 -3.69 18.04 -0.46
CA ALA A 138 -3.31 17.51 0.85
C ALA A 138 -2.76 18.61 1.79
N LYS A 139 -1.97 19.55 1.26
CA LYS A 139 -1.50 20.73 2.03
C LYS A 139 -2.65 21.62 2.45
N ALA A 140 -3.56 21.95 1.53
CA ALA A 140 -4.73 22.77 1.81
C ALA A 140 -5.62 22.12 2.88
N LYS A 141 -5.85 20.80 2.80
CA LYS A 141 -6.61 20.05 3.81
C LYS A 141 -5.96 20.13 5.20
N LYS A 142 -4.64 19.90 5.29
CA LYS A 142 -3.89 20.01 6.57
C LYS A 142 -3.97 21.41 7.16
N GLU A 143 -3.92 22.45 6.32
CA GLU A 143 -4.03 23.83 6.77
C GLU A 143 -5.43 24.13 7.33
N ILE A 144 -6.49 23.61 6.68
CA ILE A 144 -7.86 23.72 7.17
C ILE A 144 -8.02 22.99 8.50
N GLU A 145 -7.54 21.75 8.60
CA GLU A 145 -7.59 20.95 9.85
C GLU A 145 -6.87 21.66 11.00
N ARG A 146 -5.69 22.23 10.73
CA ARG A 146 -4.94 23.00 11.73
C ARG A 146 -5.70 24.24 12.19
N LYS A 147 -6.29 25.01 11.26
CA LYS A 147 -7.10 26.19 11.58
C LYS A 147 -8.34 25.82 12.40
N GLN A 148 -8.97 24.68 12.11
CA GLN A 148 -10.14 24.19 12.87
C GLN A 148 -9.77 23.82 14.32
N ILE A 149 -8.63 23.16 14.52
CA ILE A 149 -8.12 22.85 15.87
C ILE A 149 -7.83 24.14 16.65
N GLU A 150 -7.16 25.12 16.02
CA GLU A 150 -6.84 26.41 16.65
C GLU A 150 -8.13 27.18 17.07
N ILE A 151 -9.19 27.15 16.26
CA ILE A 151 -10.49 27.76 16.59
C ILE A 151 -11.17 27.04 17.75
N GLN A 152 -11.09 25.71 17.80
CA GLN A 152 -11.72 24.89 18.84
C GLN A 152 -11.02 25.07 20.20
N ASP A 153 -9.69 25.19 20.22
CA ASP A 153 -8.92 25.49 21.44
C ASP A 153 -9.21 26.89 21.98
N GLN A 154 -9.31 27.91 21.12
CA GLN A 154 -9.67 29.27 21.53
C GLN A 154 -11.10 29.36 22.09
N SER A 155 -12.03 28.62 21.50
CA SER A 155 -13.43 28.56 21.98
C SER A 155 -13.53 27.87 23.35
N SER A 156 -12.67 26.88 23.61
CA SER A 156 -12.62 26.14 24.88
C SER A 156 -12.04 26.98 26.03
N MET A 157 -11.12 27.92 25.75
CA MET A 157 -10.58 28.85 26.75
C MET A 157 -11.53 29.99 27.14
N THR A 158 -12.54 30.29 26.32
CA THR A 158 -13.47 31.43 26.55
C THR A 158 -14.70 31.02 27.38
N ILE A 159 -14.91 29.72 27.62
CA ILE A 159 -16.06 29.15 28.37
C ILE A 159 -15.67 28.79 29.83
N SER A 160 -14.41 29.02 30.23
CA SER A 160 -13.94 28.94 31.63
C SER A 160 -13.96 30.30 32.32
#